data_AF-A0A1M4EMK5-F1
#
_entry.id   AF-A0A1M4EMK5-F1
#
_cell.length_a   1.000
_cell.length_b   1.000
_cell.length_c   1.000
_cell.angle_alpha   90.00
_cell.angle_beta   90.00
_cell.angle_gamma   90.00
#
_symmetry.space_group_name_H-M   'P 1'
#
loop_
_entity.id
_entity.type
_entity.pdbx_description
1 polymer ?
#
loop_
_entity_poly.entity_id
_entity_poly.type
_entity_poly.pdbx_seq_one_letter_code
_entity_poly.pdbx_strand_id
1 'polypeptide(L)' 'MVGNQRMKLGKGNVGKMVTVVIEETYFRILHGEEEVATRPRRNTVPITQLKVHARHSNPGKPSSMS' A
#
# COMPACT_ATOMS: atom_id res chain seq x y z
N MET A 1 -4.96 -1.29 -2.55
CA MET A 1 -4.97 -0.81 -3.96
C MET A 1 -4.70 0.68 -3.91
N VAL A 2 -3.96 1.23 -4.88
CA VAL A 2 -3.77 2.68 -5.04
C VAL A 2 -3.94 3.01 -6.52
N GLY A 3 -4.78 4.00 -6.86
CA GLY A 3 -5.04 4.36 -8.28
C GLY A 3 -5.54 3.19 -9.14
N ASN A 4 -6.41 2.33 -8.60
CA ASN A 4 -6.84 1.08 -9.24
C ASN A 4 -5.69 0.10 -9.62
N GLN A 5 -4.52 0.26 -9.00
CA GLN A 5 -3.36 -0.60 -9.16
C GLN A 5 -3.10 -1.41 -7.88
N ARG A 6 -2.82 -2.71 -8.06
CA ARG A 6 -2.50 -3.62 -6.95
C ARG A 6 -1.05 -3.47 -6.55
N MET A 7 -0.82 -3.12 -5.29
CA MET A 7 0.52 -3.03 -4.71
C MET A 7 0.89 -4.39 -4.09
N LYS A 8 1.66 -5.21 -4.83
CA LYS A 8 2.23 -6.45 -4.29
C LYS A 8 3.57 -6.14 -3.62
N LEU A 9 3.64 -6.29 -2.29
CA LEU A 9 4.83 -5.99 -1.47
C LEU A 9 5.62 -7.24 -1.04
N GLY A 10 5.12 -8.43 -1.37
CA GLY A 10 5.77 -9.69 -0.97
C GLY A 10 5.47 -10.10 0.47
N LYS A 11 5.83 -11.34 0.82
CA LYS A 11 5.54 -11.93 2.15
C LYS A 11 6.32 -11.27 3.30
N GLY A 12 7.53 -10.78 3.03
CA GLY A 12 8.37 -10.13 4.05
C GLY A 12 7.85 -8.79 4.58
N ASN A 13 6.79 -8.25 3.97
CA ASN A 13 6.17 -6.99 4.38
C ASN A 13 4.76 -7.18 4.98
N VAL A 14 4.36 -8.42 5.29
CA VAL A 14 3.08 -8.70 5.96
C VAL A 14 3.09 -8.11 7.37
N GLY A 15 1.97 -7.48 7.77
CA GLY A 15 1.81 -6.87 9.09
C GLY A 15 2.46 -5.48 9.24
N LYS A 16 3.32 -5.08 8.31
CA LYS A 16 3.90 -3.74 8.30
C LYS A 16 2.88 -2.70 7.87
N MET A 17 2.81 -1.59 8.61
CA MET A 17 2.18 -0.37 8.13
C MET A 17 3.12 0.28 7.10
N VAL A 18 2.58 0.67 5.95
CA VAL A 18 3.35 1.30 4.89
C VAL A 18 2.72 2.62 4.46
N THR A 19 3.57 3.57 4.07
CA THR A 19 3.18 4.83 3.45
C THR A 19 3.35 4.69 1.94
N VAL A 20 2.35 5.09 1.15
CA VAL A 20 2.47 5.15 -0.31
C VAL A 20 2.51 6.62 -0.73
N VAL A 21 3.66 7.04 -1.23
CA VAL A 21 3.83 8.34 -1.88
C VAL A 21 3.46 8.19 -3.35
N ILE A 22 2.57 9.06 -3.82
CA ILE A 22 2.12 9.10 -5.21
C ILE A 22 2.95 10.15 -5.92
N GLU A 23 3.83 9.71 -6.80
CA GLU A 23 4.62 10.61 -7.64
C GLU A 23 4.04 10.65 -9.05
N GLU A 24 4.63 11.48 -9.89
CA GLU A 24 4.15 11.71 -11.24
C GLU A 24 4.07 10.41 -12.03
N THR A 25 5.13 9.59 -11.98
CA THR A 25 5.28 8.39 -12.82
C THR A 25 5.36 7.08 -12.03
N TYR A 26 5.52 7.12 -10.71
CA TYR A 26 5.57 5.93 -9.86
C TYR A 26 4.91 6.13 -8.50
N PHE A 27 4.64 5.00 -7.84
CA PHE A 27 4.31 4.91 -6.43
C PHE A 27 5.56 4.48 -5.68
N ARG A 28 5.94 5.25 -4.67
CA ARG A 28 7.02 4.89 -3.74
C ARG A 28 6.42 4.44 -2.43
N ILE A 29 6.89 3.31 -1.91
CA ILE A 29 6.26 2.60 -0.79
C ILE A 29 7.29 2.48 0.31
N LEU A 30 6.96 3.04 1.47
CA LEU A 30 7.87 3.20 2.60
C LEU A 30 7.36 2.40 3.81
N HIS A 31 8.26 1.86 4.61
CA HIS A 31 8.00 1.42 5.98
C HIS A 31 8.84 2.28 6.93
N GLY A 32 8.19 3.23 7.60
CA GLY A 32 8.93 4.30 8.27
C GLY A 32 9.69 5.14 7.23
N GLU A 33 11.01 5.19 7.37
CA GLU A 33 11.92 5.90 6.46
C GLU A 33 12.52 4.99 5.38
N GLU A 34 12.35 3.66 5.49
CA GLU A 34 12.91 2.70 4.54
C GLU A 34 12.01 2.55 3.31
N GLU A 35 12.57 2.69 2.11
CA GLU A 35 11.86 2.34 0.89
C GLU A 35 11.81 0.82 0.71
N VAL A 36 10.60 0.26 0.77
CA VAL A 36 10.38 -1.19 0.62
C VAL A 36 10.02 -1.59 -0.81
N ALA A 37 9.51 -0.65 -1.62
CA ALA A 37 9.24 -0.88 -3.04
C ALA A 37 8.97 0.43 -3.80
N THR A 38 9.34 0.43 -5.08
CA THR A 38 8.86 1.40 -6.07
C THR A 38 8.11 0.69 -7.20
N ARG A 39 6.99 1.27 -7.64
CA ARG A 39 6.10 0.70 -8.67
C ARG A 39 5.71 1.76 -9.70
N PRO A 40 5.96 1.57 -11.00
CA PRO A 40 5.50 2.51 -12.01
C PRO A 40 3.98 2.63 -11.98
N ARG A 41 3.48 3.83 -12.25
CA ARG A 41 2.05 4.08 -12.40
C ARG A 41 1.62 3.55 -13.77
N ARG A 42 0.48 2.85 -13.80
CA ARG A 42 -0.14 2.42 -15.06
C ARG A 42 -0.61 3.57 -15.94
N ASN A 43 -0.90 4.73 -15.34
CA ASN A 43 -1.21 5.97 -16.04
C ASN A 43 -0.81 7.17 -15.18
N THR A 44 -0.57 8.31 -15.83
CA THR A 44 -0.16 9.57 -15.18
C THR A 44 -1.33 10.54 -14.99
N VAL A 45 -2.56 10.13 -15.35
CA VAL A 45 -3.76 10.97 -15.13
C VAL A 45 -3.89 11.35 -13.65
N PRO A 46 -4.35 12.56 -13.31
CA PRO A 46 -4.47 12.98 -11.92
C PRO A 46 -5.28 12.00 -11.07
N ILE A 47 -4.81 11.68 -9.87
CA ILE A 47 -5.57 10.88 -8.91
C ILE A 47 -6.50 11.83 -8.15
N THR A 48 -7.77 11.84 -8.53
CA THR A 48 -8.78 12.75 -7.96
C THR A 48 -9.46 12.19 -6.70
N GLN A 49 -9.31 10.89 -6.43
CA GLN A 49 -9.92 10.25 -5.27
C GLN A 49 -9.07 9.08 -4.74
N LEU A 50 -9.01 8.96 -3.41
CA LEU A 50 -8.43 7.81 -2.72
C LEU A 50 -9.57 6.96 -2.11
N LYS A 51 -9.77 5.75 -2.64
CA LYS A 51 -10.70 4.76 -2.08
C LYS A 51 -9.93 3.53 -1.60
N VAL A 52 -10.21 3.11 -0.36
CA VAL A 52 -9.65 1.91 0.23
C VAL A 52 -10.73 0.84 0.30
N HIS A 53 -10.50 -0.29 -0.36
CA HIS A 53 -11.35 -1.47 -0.27
C HIS A 53 -10.65 -2.51 0.61
N ALA A 54 -11.09 -2.65 1.85
CA ALA A 54 -10.68 -3.76 2.71
C ALA A 54 -11.57 -4.97 2.41
N ARG A 55 -10.97 -6.12 2.06
CA ARG A 55 -11.68 -7.41 2.12
C ARG A 55 -11.65 -7.85 3.58
N HIS A 56 -12.74 -7.63 4.31
CA HIS A 56 -12.95 -8.04 5.70
C HIS A 56 -11.72 -7.93 6.61
N SER A 57 -11.42 -6.70 7.06
CA SER A 57 -10.83 -6.55 8.39
C SER A 57 -11.93 -6.93 9.38
N ASN A 58 -11.81 -8.08 10.06
CA ASN A 58 -12.53 -8.31 11.31
C ASN A 58 -11.69 -7.65 12.42
N PRO A 59 -12.02 -6.43 12.88
CA PRO A 59 -11.20 -5.73 13.87
C PRO A 59 -11.22 -6.38 15.26
N GLY A 60 -11.98 -7.46 15.46
CA GLY A 60 -12.22 -8.07 16.78
C GLY A 60 -11.28 -9.21 17.20
N LYS A 61 -10.21 -9.54 16.46
CA LYS A 61 -9.27 -10.59 16.89
C LYS A 61 -7.88 -9.97 17.13
N PRO A 62 -7.53 -9.59 18.38
CA PRO A 62 -6.16 -9.24 18.67
C PRO A 62 -5.28 -10.44 18.34
N SER A 63 -4.21 -10.18 17.59
CA SER A 63 -3.15 -11.16 17.34
C SER A 63 -2.66 -11.68 18.69
N SER A 64 -2.98 -12.93 19.01
CA SER A 64 -2.43 -13.59 20.19
C SER A 64 -0.92 -13.64 20.00
N MET A 65 -0.20 -12.86 20.80
CA MET A 65 1.22 -13.11 21.03
C MET A 65 1.32 -14.42 21.81
N SER A 66 1.87 -15.44 21.17
CA SER A 66 2.32 -16.69 21.74
C SER A 66 3.74 -16.94 21.26
#